data_AF-A0A816EFR5-F1
#
_entry.id   AF-A0A816EFR5-F1
#
_cell.length_a   1.000
_cell.length_b   1.000
_cell.length_c   1.000
_cell.angle_alpha   90.00
_cell.angle_beta   90.00
_cell.angle_gamma   90.00
#
_symmetry.space_group_name_H-M   'P 1'
#
loop_
_entity.id
_entity.type
_entity.pdbx_description
1 polymer ?
#
loop_
_entity_poly.entity_id
_entity_poly.type
_entity_poly.pdbx_seq_one_letter_code
_entity_poly.pdbx_strand_id
1 'polypeptide(L)'
;MPPKRSTLLGRKQARTQIDDQRARQGASRAAESPEQRQTRLGDQRGRQASSRHAESSEQRQTRLGSLRARQAASRAVETPEQRRTRSEDQRRRQAASRAVHWTFMEGEAFRYYPANNYDSHPQLHIGQMTDVCSYCDALKWPGEVPGMCCSGGKVRLPALRPPPEPLKSLMSGDPSVLCDIPDR
;
A
#
# COMPACT_ATOMS: atom_id res chain seq x y z
N MET A 1 64.55 2.30 38.06
CA MET A 1 63.79 3.57 38.06
C MET A 1 62.31 3.27 38.20
N PRO A 2 61.57 3.89 39.16
CA PRO A 2 60.14 3.66 39.29
C PRO A 2 59.34 4.55 38.32
N PRO A 3 58.18 4.10 37.81
CA PRO A 3 57.39 4.90 36.88
C PRO A 3 56.70 6.08 37.60
N LYS A 4 56.63 7.21 36.90
CA LYS A 4 56.19 8.52 37.42
C LYS A 4 54.71 8.50 37.88
N ARG A 5 54.45 8.91 39.14
CA ARG A 5 53.10 9.11 39.75
C ARG A 5 52.23 10.19 39.07
N SER A 6 52.70 10.90 38.03
CA SER A 6 52.01 12.06 37.46
C SER A 6 50.86 11.72 36.50
N THR A 7 50.83 10.53 35.90
CA THR A 7 49.79 10.13 34.93
C THR A 7 48.44 9.80 35.59
N LEU A 8 48.45 9.34 36.85
CA LEU A 8 47.23 8.98 37.58
C LEU A 8 46.45 10.21 38.06
N LEU A 9 47.14 11.27 38.49
CA LEU A 9 46.49 12.54 38.85
C LEU A 9 45.88 13.22 37.63
N GLY A 10 46.58 13.25 36.49
CA GLY A 10 46.03 13.80 35.24
C GLY A 10 44.80 13.04 34.73
N ARG A 11 44.79 11.69 34.83
CA ARG A 11 43.60 10.88 34.49
C ARG A 11 42.42 11.11 35.43
N LYS A 12 42.66 11.32 36.72
CA LYS A 12 41.62 11.64 37.70
C LYS A 12 41.02 13.02 37.43
N GLN A 13 41.85 14.03 37.18
CA GLN A 13 41.41 15.39 36.84
C GLN A 13 40.64 15.44 35.51
N ALA A 14 41.07 14.69 34.49
CA ALA A 14 40.33 14.60 33.24
C ALA A 14 38.96 13.92 33.41
N ARG A 15 38.87 12.89 34.27
CA ARG A 15 37.60 12.21 34.55
C ARG A 15 36.62 13.12 35.29
N THR A 16 37.08 13.86 36.30
CA THR A 16 36.23 14.82 37.03
C THR A 16 35.72 15.92 36.11
N GLN A 17 36.56 16.43 35.19
CA GLN A 17 36.12 17.42 34.21
C GLN A 17 35.04 16.89 33.26
N ILE A 18 35.14 15.65 32.81
CA ILE A 18 34.11 15.01 31.97
C ILE A 18 32.81 14.84 32.76
N ASP A 19 32.89 14.43 34.02
CA ASP A 19 31.72 14.24 34.87
C ASP A 19 31.01 15.58 35.14
N ASP A 20 31.77 16.65 35.42
CA ASP A 20 31.25 18.01 35.58
C ASP A 20 30.59 18.51 34.30
N GLN A 21 31.20 18.27 33.13
CA GLN A 21 30.63 18.65 31.85
C GLN A 21 29.32 17.91 31.57
N ARG A 22 29.24 16.62 31.90
CA ARG A 22 28.00 15.82 31.77
C ARG A 22 26.92 16.32 32.70
N ALA A 23 27.26 16.65 33.95
CA ALA A 23 26.31 17.19 34.91
C ALA A 23 25.74 18.53 34.43
N ARG A 24 26.60 19.44 33.96
CA ARG A 24 26.18 20.74 33.38
C ARG A 24 25.27 20.55 32.17
N GLN A 25 25.62 19.66 31.25
CA GLN A 25 24.77 19.36 30.09
C GLN A 25 23.43 18.72 30.50
N GLY A 26 23.43 17.86 31.51
CA GLY A 26 22.21 17.26 32.06
C GLY A 26 21.28 18.31 32.66
N ALA A 27 21.82 19.21 33.48
CA ALA A 27 21.07 20.32 34.08
C ALA A 27 20.51 21.27 33.00
N SER A 28 21.31 21.62 31.99
CA SER A 28 20.86 22.43 30.86
C SER A 28 19.70 21.78 30.11
N ARG A 29 19.76 20.45 29.86
CA ARG A 29 18.66 19.70 29.22
C ARG A 29 17.41 19.57 30.09
N ALA A 30 17.57 19.56 31.41
CA ALA A 30 16.45 19.52 32.35
C ALA A 30 15.70 20.85 32.37
N ALA A 31 16.41 21.96 32.18
CA ALA A 31 15.85 23.32 32.11
C ALA A 31 15.30 23.71 30.71
N GLU A 32 15.45 22.85 29.69
CA GLU A 32 14.94 23.12 28.34
C GLU A 32 13.42 23.28 28.31
N SER A 33 12.96 24.31 27.60
CA SER A 33 11.54 24.43 27.24
C SER A 33 11.11 23.30 26.28
N PRO A 34 9.80 23.02 26.15
CA PRO A 34 9.30 22.05 25.17
C PRO A 34 9.75 22.35 23.73
N GLU A 35 9.77 23.63 23.33
CA GLU A 35 10.16 24.09 21.99
C GLU A 35 11.67 23.89 21.78
N GLN A 36 12.49 24.30 22.75
CA GLN A 36 13.95 24.10 22.71
C GLN A 36 14.30 22.62 22.62
N ARG A 37 13.61 21.78 23.40
CA ARG A 37 13.73 20.32 23.35
C ARG A 37 13.34 19.77 21.99
N GLN A 38 12.25 20.26 21.40
CA GLN A 38 11.78 19.82 20.09
C GLN A 38 12.79 20.15 18.99
N THR A 39 13.34 21.37 18.99
CA THR A 39 14.40 21.79 18.07
C THR A 39 15.64 20.93 18.23
N ARG A 40 16.15 20.76 19.45
CA ARG A 40 17.34 19.92 19.71
C ARG A 40 17.14 18.47 19.23
N LEU A 41 15.97 17.88 19.48
CA LEU A 41 15.64 16.53 19.01
C LEU A 41 15.49 16.49 17.48
N GLY A 42 14.96 17.54 16.86
CA GLY A 42 14.90 17.72 15.41
C GLY A 42 16.29 17.72 14.79
N ASP A 43 17.18 18.57 15.28
CA ASP A 43 18.56 18.65 14.81
C ASP A 43 19.32 17.33 15.01
N GLN A 44 19.09 16.65 16.13
CA GLN A 44 19.67 15.34 16.40
C GLN A 44 19.18 14.29 15.40
N ARG A 45 17.89 14.26 15.08
CA ARG A 45 17.32 13.38 14.04
C ARG A 45 17.93 13.69 12.67
N GLY A 46 18.04 14.97 12.30
CA GLY A 46 18.64 15.41 11.04
C GLY A 46 20.10 14.94 10.90
N ARG A 47 20.95 15.25 11.89
CA ARG A 47 22.35 14.80 11.91
C ARG A 47 22.48 13.28 11.80
N GLN A 48 21.62 12.54 12.52
CA GLN A 48 21.65 11.08 12.46
C GLN A 48 21.19 10.54 11.10
N ALA A 49 20.20 11.18 10.46
CA ALA A 49 19.75 10.81 9.12
C ALA A 49 20.87 11.05 8.08
N SER A 50 21.52 12.21 8.10
CA SER A 50 22.65 12.52 7.23
C SER A 50 23.81 11.54 7.42
N SER A 51 24.17 11.23 8.67
CA SER A 51 25.20 10.24 8.98
C SER A 51 24.84 8.86 8.43
N ARG A 52 23.58 8.40 8.57
CA ARG A 52 23.12 7.11 8.01
C ARG A 52 23.09 7.09 6.49
N HIS A 53 22.83 8.24 5.85
CA HIS A 53 22.83 8.35 4.41
C HIS A 53 24.25 8.22 3.83
N ALA A 54 25.24 8.78 4.53
CA ALA A 54 26.65 8.69 4.16
C ALA A 54 27.33 7.36 4.57
N GLU A 55 26.63 6.44 5.25
CA GLU A 55 27.19 5.14 5.67
C GLU A 55 27.60 4.29 4.47
N SER A 56 28.79 3.70 4.54
CA SER A 56 29.18 2.63 3.61
C SER A 56 28.36 1.35 3.85
N SER A 57 28.39 0.42 2.90
CA SER A 57 27.74 -0.89 3.04
C SER A 57 28.24 -1.65 4.27
N GLU A 58 29.56 -1.66 4.51
CA GLU A 58 30.16 -2.32 5.67
C GLU A 58 29.73 -1.67 6.98
N GLN A 59 29.79 -0.34 7.08
CA GLN A 59 29.35 0.40 8.26
C GLN A 59 27.87 0.12 8.57
N ARG A 60 27.03 0.08 7.53
CA ARG A 60 25.61 -0.28 7.64
C ARG A 60 25.44 -1.70 8.16
N GLN A 61 26.19 -2.67 7.64
CA GLN A 61 26.13 -4.06 8.10
C GLN A 61 26.55 -4.19 9.57
N THR A 62 27.65 -3.56 9.96
CA THR A 62 28.10 -3.53 11.36
C THR A 62 27.03 -2.91 12.26
N ARG A 63 26.47 -1.75 11.90
CA ARG A 63 25.41 -1.09 12.68
C ARG A 63 24.17 -1.97 12.83
N LEU A 64 23.72 -2.62 11.75
CA LEU A 64 22.57 -3.54 11.80
C LEU A 64 22.88 -4.79 12.63
N GLY A 65 24.08 -5.34 12.52
CA GLY A 65 24.56 -6.45 13.35
C GLY A 65 24.54 -6.10 14.84
N SER A 66 25.14 -4.97 15.22
CA SER A 66 25.12 -4.49 16.61
C SER A 66 23.71 -4.18 17.11
N LEU A 67 22.80 -3.71 16.23
CA LEU A 67 21.39 -3.50 16.60
C LEU A 67 20.68 -4.83 16.88
N ARG A 68 20.86 -5.84 16.02
CA ARG A 68 20.28 -7.18 16.22
C ARG A 68 20.81 -7.83 17.50
N ALA A 69 22.11 -7.76 17.75
CA ALA A 69 22.72 -8.31 18.96
C ALA A 69 22.16 -7.66 20.24
N ARG A 70 22.06 -6.32 20.26
CA ARG A 70 21.44 -5.61 21.40
C ARG A 70 19.98 -5.98 21.60
N GLN A 71 19.22 -6.10 20.51
CA GLN A 71 17.81 -6.49 20.61
C GLN A 71 17.66 -7.93 21.12
N ALA A 72 18.50 -8.86 20.67
CA ALA A 72 18.53 -10.23 21.16
C ALA A 72 18.89 -10.30 22.65
N ALA A 73 19.92 -9.56 23.08
CA ALA A 73 20.30 -9.46 24.48
C ALA A 73 19.18 -8.89 25.36
N SER A 74 18.51 -7.82 24.90
CA SER A 74 17.34 -7.26 25.59
C SER A 74 16.21 -8.26 25.73
N ARG A 75 15.94 -9.08 24.70
CA ARG A 75 14.90 -10.12 24.72
C ARG A 75 15.26 -11.29 25.63
N ALA A 76 16.54 -11.63 25.76
CA ALA A 76 16.99 -12.72 26.60
C ALA A 76 16.74 -12.46 28.10
N VAL A 77 16.75 -11.19 28.50
CA VAL A 77 16.51 -10.76 29.90
C VAL A 77 15.08 -10.27 30.13
N GLU A 78 14.17 -10.39 29.15
CA GLU A 78 12.76 -10.00 29.30
C GLU A 78 12.07 -10.87 30.37
N THR A 79 11.37 -10.19 31.28
CA THR A 79 10.42 -10.84 32.20
C THR A 79 9.23 -11.45 31.44
N PRO A 80 8.51 -12.43 32.01
CA PRO A 80 7.31 -13.00 31.40
C PRO A 80 6.25 -11.94 31.05
N GLU A 81 6.07 -10.93 31.91
CA GLU A 81 5.13 -9.82 31.73
C GLU A 81 5.53 -8.96 30.52
N GLN A 82 6.81 -8.53 30.46
CA GLN A 82 7.32 -7.77 29.31
C GLN A 82 7.19 -8.55 28.00
N ARG A 83 7.43 -9.87 28.04
CA ARG A 83 7.26 -10.74 26.86
C ARG A 83 5.80 -10.80 26.40
N ARG A 84 4.84 -10.86 27.33
CA ARG A 84 3.40 -10.83 27.02
C ARG A 84 3.02 -9.51 26.37
N THR A 85 3.36 -8.38 26.98
CA THR A 85 3.10 -7.04 26.42
C THR A 85 3.68 -6.88 25.02
N ARG A 86 4.95 -7.27 24.80
CA ARG A 86 5.59 -7.23 23.48
C ARG A 86 4.83 -8.06 22.44
N SER A 87 4.37 -9.26 22.83
CA SER A 87 3.66 -10.17 21.93
C SER A 87 2.27 -9.65 21.59
N GLU A 88 1.57 -9.04 22.56
CA GLU A 88 0.29 -8.36 22.35
C GLU A 88 0.43 -7.14 21.43
N ASP A 89 1.44 -6.30 21.67
CA ASP A 89 1.75 -5.17 20.80
C ASP A 89 2.06 -5.60 19.37
N GLN A 90 2.81 -6.70 19.22
CA GLN A 90 3.10 -7.26 17.90
C GLN A 90 1.83 -7.75 17.21
N ARG A 91 0.94 -8.47 17.92
CA ARG A 91 -0.36 -8.90 17.39
C ARG A 91 -1.22 -7.70 16.98
N ARG A 92 -1.32 -6.67 17.82
CA ARG A 92 -2.07 -5.44 17.53
C ARG A 92 -1.55 -4.73 16.29
N ARG A 93 -0.23 -4.57 16.16
CA ARG A 93 0.39 -3.95 14.97
C ARG A 93 0.14 -4.75 13.71
N GLN A 94 0.24 -6.08 13.77
CA GLN A 94 -0.06 -6.95 12.63
C GLN A 94 -1.54 -6.87 12.23
N ALA A 95 -2.45 -6.86 13.19
CA ALA A 95 -3.88 -6.69 12.93
C ALA A 95 -4.19 -5.34 12.29
N ALA A 96 -3.64 -4.24 12.83
CA ALA A 96 -3.81 -2.91 12.26
C ALA A 96 -3.24 -2.82 10.83
N SER A 97 -2.06 -3.41 10.59
CA SER A 97 -1.47 -3.44 9.25
C SER A 97 -2.32 -4.21 8.24
N ARG A 98 -2.90 -5.36 8.64
CA ARG A 98 -3.84 -6.12 7.80
C ARG A 98 -5.14 -5.35 7.56
N ALA A 99 -5.65 -4.65 8.55
CA ALA A 99 -6.86 -3.85 8.43
C ALA A 99 -6.67 -2.68 7.43
N VAL A 100 -5.53 -1.98 7.48
CA VAL A 100 -5.20 -0.93 6.50
C VAL A 100 -5.05 -1.51 5.10
N HIS A 101 -4.36 -2.65 4.96
CA HIS A 101 -4.22 -3.33 3.69
C HIS A 101 -5.57 -3.72 3.08
N TRP A 102 -6.51 -4.19 3.90
CA TRP A 102 -7.87 -4.53 3.45
C TRP A 102 -8.66 -3.35 2.89
N THR A 103 -8.35 -2.11 3.31
CA THR A 103 -8.99 -0.91 2.73
C THR A 103 -8.40 -0.46 1.40
N PHE A 104 -7.24 -1.01 1.00
CA PHE A 104 -6.52 -0.65 -0.21
C PHE A 104 -6.44 -1.85 -1.16
N MET A 105 -7.38 -1.92 -2.11
CA MET A 105 -7.59 -3.08 -2.98
C MET A 105 -6.61 -3.22 -4.16
N GLU A 106 -5.62 -2.32 -4.28
CA GLU A 106 -4.67 -2.37 -5.39
C GLU A 106 -3.82 -3.65 -5.33
N GLY A 107 -4.02 -4.55 -6.30
CA GLY A 107 -3.31 -5.84 -6.37
C GLY A 107 -3.88 -6.97 -5.49
N GLU A 108 -4.99 -6.74 -4.78
CA GLU A 108 -5.62 -7.77 -3.92
C GLU A 108 -6.26 -8.91 -4.73
N ALA A 109 -6.59 -8.69 -6.00
CA ALA A 109 -7.11 -9.74 -6.89
C ALA A 109 -6.17 -10.97 -6.99
N PHE A 110 -4.87 -10.80 -6.72
CA PHE A 110 -3.87 -11.86 -6.79
C PHE A 110 -3.59 -12.56 -5.45
N ARG A 111 -4.22 -12.12 -4.34
CA ARG A 111 -3.94 -12.61 -2.98
C ARG A 111 -5.23 -13.01 -2.26
N TYR A 112 -5.56 -14.29 -2.33
CA TYR A 112 -6.70 -14.84 -1.60
C TYR A 112 -6.35 -15.16 -0.14
N TYR A 113 -7.15 -14.65 0.79
CA TYR A 113 -7.07 -14.87 2.23
C TYR A 113 -8.40 -15.45 2.74
N PRO A 114 -8.49 -16.77 3.03
CA PRO A 114 -9.74 -17.42 3.43
C PRO A 114 -10.39 -16.85 4.71
N ALA A 115 -9.63 -16.13 5.53
CA ALA A 115 -10.13 -15.51 6.76
C ALA A 115 -10.88 -14.19 6.52
N ASN A 116 -10.83 -13.63 5.30
CA ASN A 116 -11.50 -12.39 4.96
C ASN A 116 -12.90 -12.68 4.42
N ASN A 117 -13.88 -11.88 4.86
CA ASN A 117 -15.23 -11.92 4.31
C ASN A 117 -15.34 -10.98 3.09
N TYR A 118 -15.00 -11.49 1.91
CA TYR A 118 -15.00 -10.74 0.65
C TYR A 118 -16.41 -10.24 0.26
N ASP A 119 -17.46 -11.01 0.55
CA ASP A 119 -18.85 -10.67 0.20
C ASP A 119 -19.33 -9.38 0.88
N SER A 120 -18.79 -9.09 2.07
CA SER A 120 -19.11 -7.89 2.84
C SER A 120 -18.28 -6.65 2.47
N HIS A 121 -17.33 -6.77 1.53
CA HIS A 121 -16.42 -5.68 1.23
C HIS A 121 -17.12 -4.57 0.42
N PRO A 122 -17.11 -3.30 0.87
CA PRO A 122 -17.83 -2.22 0.20
C PRO A 122 -17.45 -2.00 -1.28
N GLN A 123 -16.18 -2.25 -1.63
CA GLN A 123 -15.70 -2.09 -3.02
C GLN A 123 -15.89 -3.33 -3.90
N LEU A 124 -16.25 -4.49 -3.33
CA LEU A 124 -16.53 -5.72 -4.10
C LEU A 124 -18.03 -5.90 -4.37
N HIS A 125 -18.85 -4.96 -3.89
CA HIS A 125 -20.30 -5.00 -4.08
C HIS A 125 -20.67 -4.51 -5.49
N ILE A 126 -20.79 -5.44 -6.44
CA ILE A 126 -21.16 -5.16 -7.85
C ILE A 126 -22.61 -4.62 -7.97
N GLY A 127 -23.45 -4.85 -6.96
CA GLY A 127 -24.84 -4.40 -6.92
C GLY A 127 -25.83 -5.37 -7.57
N GLN A 128 -27.10 -4.95 -7.67
CA GLN A 128 -28.16 -5.73 -8.30
C GLN A 128 -28.22 -5.47 -9.81
N MET A 129 -28.69 -6.46 -10.57
CA MET A 129 -28.80 -6.40 -12.03
C MET A 129 -30.10 -5.71 -12.45
N THR A 130 -30.19 -4.39 -12.21
CA THR A 130 -31.41 -3.59 -12.42
C THR A 130 -31.37 -2.71 -13.66
N ASP A 131 -30.20 -2.47 -14.24
CA ASP A 131 -30.07 -1.63 -15.42
C ASP A 131 -30.51 -2.41 -16.67
N VAL A 132 -31.20 -1.74 -17.59
CA VAL A 132 -31.58 -2.35 -18.87
C VAL A 132 -30.62 -1.90 -19.96
N CYS A 133 -30.09 -2.84 -20.75
CA CYS A 133 -29.26 -2.54 -21.89
C CYS A 133 -30.06 -1.92 -23.05
N SER A 134 -29.60 -0.80 -23.60
CA SER A 134 -30.25 -0.11 -24.72
C SER A 134 -30.22 -0.88 -26.05
N TYR A 135 -29.31 -1.85 -26.18
CA TYR A 135 -29.11 -2.58 -27.43
C TYR A 135 -29.84 -3.92 -27.46
N CYS A 136 -30.00 -4.59 -26.32
CA CYS A 136 -30.56 -5.96 -26.26
C CYS A 136 -31.71 -6.14 -25.28
N ASP A 137 -32.05 -5.12 -24.50
CA ASP A 137 -33.02 -5.15 -23.39
C ASP A 137 -32.70 -6.17 -22.28
N ALA A 138 -31.49 -6.74 -22.27
CA ALA A 138 -31.05 -7.57 -21.17
C ALA A 138 -30.80 -6.72 -19.92
N LEU A 139 -31.05 -7.30 -18.76
CA LEU A 139 -30.62 -6.74 -17.48
C LEU A 139 -29.09 -6.78 -17.41
N LYS A 140 -28.48 -5.72 -16.87
CA LYS A 140 -27.03 -5.53 -16.71
C LYS A 140 -26.71 -4.98 -15.32
N TRP A 141 -25.45 -5.10 -14.91
CA TRP A 141 -25.01 -4.48 -13.66
C TRP A 141 -24.69 -2.98 -13.83
N PRO A 142 -24.86 -2.17 -12.77
CA PRO A 142 -24.35 -0.81 -12.73
C PRO A 142 -22.83 -0.80 -12.97
N GLY A 143 -22.35 -0.02 -13.94
CA GLY A 143 -20.93 0.05 -14.29
C GLY A 143 -20.41 -1.08 -15.18
N GLU A 144 -21.26 -2.01 -15.63
CA GLU A 144 -20.89 -3.00 -16.64
C GLU A 144 -20.52 -2.32 -17.97
N VAL A 145 -19.44 -2.79 -18.61
CA VAL A 145 -18.98 -2.25 -19.89
C VAL A 145 -20.05 -2.45 -20.97
N PRO A 146 -20.41 -1.40 -21.73
CA PRO A 146 -21.38 -1.51 -22.82
C PRO A 146 -21.01 -2.64 -23.78
N GLY A 147 -22.00 -3.48 -24.11
CA GLY A 147 -21.84 -4.57 -25.08
C GLY A 147 -21.45 -5.93 -24.49
N MET A 148 -21.07 -6.03 -23.21
CA MET A 148 -20.83 -7.33 -22.55
C MET A 148 -22.06 -8.26 -22.65
N CYS A 149 -23.25 -7.74 -22.34
CA CYS A 149 -24.53 -8.43 -22.53
C CYS A 149 -24.97 -8.63 -24.01
N CYS A 150 -24.37 -7.92 -24.98
CA CYS A 150 -24.75 -7.94 -26.40
C CYS A 150 -23.81 -8.77 -27.28
N SER A 151 -22.65 -9.16 -26.73
CA SER A 151 -21.59 -9.90 -27.43
C SER A 151 -22.05 -11.23 -28.03
N GLY A 152 -23.14 -11.81 -27.51
CA GLY A 152 -23.80 -13.01 -28.05
C GLY A 152 -24.73 -12.76 -29.25
N GLY A 153 -24.77 -11.56 -29.83
CA GLY A 153 -25.48 -11.26 -31.08
C GLY A 153 -26.98 -10.96 -30.96
N LYS A 154 -27.54 -10.96 -29.74
CA LYS A 154 -28.94 -10.57 -29.51
C LYS A 154 -29.05 -9.05 -29.40
N VAL A 155 -29.00 -8.33 -30.51
CA VAL A 155 -29.23 -6.87 -30.54
C VAL A 155 -30.53 -6.55 -31.25
N ARG A 156 -31.26 -5.55 -30.74
CA ARG A 156 -32.40 -4.93 -31.39
C ARG A 156 -31.88 -4.04 -32.51
N LEU A 157 -31.94 -4.57 -33.73
CA LEU A 157 -31.67 -3.77 -34.92
C LEU A 157 -32.90 -2.89 -35.23
N PRO A 158 -32.70 -1.63 -35.64
CA PRO A 158 -33.78 -0.84 -36.22
C PRO A 158 -34.41 -1.60 -37.40
N ALA A 159 -35.73 -1.44 -37.57
CA ALA A 159 -36.41 -2.01 -38.73
C ALA A 159 -35.74 -1.49 -40.01
N LEU A 160 -35.29 -2.42 -40.87
CA LEU A 160 -34.69 -2.07 -42.14
C LEU A 160 -35.73 -1.36 -43.00
N ARG A 161 -35.36 -0.24 -43.62
CA ARG A 161 -36.19 0.39 -44.65
C ARG A 161 -36.35 -0.59 -45.80
N PRO A 162 -37.53 -0.66 -46.44
CA PRO A 162 -37.70 -1.49 -47.62
C PRO A 162 -36.68 -1.06 -48.70
N PRO A 163 -36.05 -2.00 -49.41
CA PRO A 163 -35.14 -1.67 -50.48
C PRO A 163 -35.87 -0.89 -51.59
N PRO A 164 -35.18 0.01 -52.33
CA PRO A 164 -35.76 0.68 -53.50
C PRO A 164 -36.04 -0.32 -54.63
N GLU A 165 -36.96 0.00 -55.54
CA GLU A 165 -37.10 -0.75 -56.79
C GLU A 165 -35.87 -0.55 -57.69
N PRO A 166 -35.41 -1.58 -58.43
CA PRO A 166 -36.03 -2.90 -58.67
C PRO A 166 -35.62 -4.00 -57.66
N LEU A 167 -34.81 -3.68 -56.64
CA LEU A 167 -34.30 -4.68 -55.69
C LEU A 167 -35.42 -5.31 -54.87
N LYS A 168 -36.46 -4.54 -54.54
CA LYS A 168 -37.63 -5.03 -53.80
C LYS A 168 -38.43 -6.06 -54.59
N SER A 169 -38.76 -5.81 -55.86
CA SER A 169 -39.40 -6.82 -56.71
C SER A 169 -38.50 -8.04 -56.95
N LEU A 170 -37.19 -7.84 -57.14
CA LEU A 170 -36.24 -8.95 -57.30
C LEU A 170 -36.20 -9.86 -56.06
N MET A 171 -36.20 -9.28 -54.85
CA MET A 171 -36.17 -10.03 -53.58
C MET A 171 -37.51 -10.68 -53.24
N SER A 172 -38.62 -10.13 -53.73
CA SER A 172 -39.98 -10.65 -53.48
C SER A 172 -40.39 -11.73 -54.50
N GLY A 173 -39.61 -11.91 -55.57
CA GLY A 173 -39.88 -12.89 -56.61
C GLY A 173 -41.06 -12.53 -57.50
N ASP A 174 -41.38 -11.24 -57.64
CA ASP A 174 -42.49 -10.80 -58.49
C ASP A 174 -42.18 -11.13 -59.96
N PRO A 175 -42.95 -12.03 -60.60
CA PRO A 175 -42.67 -12.48 -61.97
C PRO A 175 -42.94 -11.38 -63.01
N SER A 176 -43.60 -10.28 -62.64
CA SER A 176 -43.98 -9.18 -63.53
C SER A 176 -42.81 -8.32 -64.02
N VAL A 177 -41.59 -8.48 -63.48
CA VAL A 177 -40.40 -7.75 -63.95
C VAL A 177 -39.50 -8.59 -64.87
N LEU A 178 -39.79 -9.89 -65.02
CA LEU A 178 -39.00 -10.80 -65.87
C LEU A 178 -39.53 -10.88 -67.31
N CYS A 179 -40.69 -10.29 -67.61
CA CYS A 179 -41.37 -10.46 -68.90
C CYS A 179 -40.93 -9.46 -69.99
N ASP A 180 -40.06 -8.49 -69.70
CA ASP A 180 -39.58 -7.49 -70.67
C ASP A 180 -38.19 -7.80 -71.25
N ILE A 181 -37.82 -9.08 -71.37
CA ILE A 181 -36.64 -9.48 -72.16
C ILE A 181 -37.15 -9.96 -73.53
N PRO A 182 -37.09 -9.15 -74.59
CA PRO A 182 -37.41 -9.62 -75.93
C PRO A 182 -36.38 -10.66 -76.37
N ASP A 183 -36.85 -11.85 -76.73
CA ASP A 183 -36.06 -12.90 -77.38
C ASP A 183 -35.37 -12.34 -78.63
N ARG A 184 -34.07 -12.63 -78.74
CA ARG A 184 -33.22 -12.20 -79.85
C ARG A 184 -33.13 -13.27 -80.93
#